data_AF-A0A0E0F9J7-F1
#
_entry.id   AF-A0A0E0F9J7-F1
#
_cell.length_a   1.000
_cell.length_b   1.000
_cell.length_c   1.000
_cell.angle_alpha   90.00
_cell.angle_beta   90.00
_cell.angle_gamma   90.00
#
_symmetry.space_group_name_H-M   'P 1'
#
loop_
_entity.id
_entity.type
_entity.pdbx_description
1 polymer ?
#
loop_
_entity_poly.entity_id
_entity_poly.type
_entity_poly.pdbx_seq_one_letter_code
_entity_poly.pdbx_strand_id
1 'polypeptide(L)' 'MLLMLMMHDAAAAALDAMFGQWGLRTSYWDATWEPCSGRAIDITALDGNPHMKLGIKCDCSYNNNTVCHITEL' A
#
# COMPACT_ATOMS: atom_id res chain seq x y z
N MET A 1 2.66 -17.13 11.68
CA MET A 1 2.16 -17.11 10.30
C MET A 1 0.78 -17.76 10.26
N LEU A 2 -0.26 -17.06 10.74
CA LEU A 2 -1.69 -17.46 10.63
C LEU A 2 -2.67 -16.51 11.35
N LEU A 3 -2.22 -15.48 12.07
CA LEU A 3 -3.11 -14.52 12.76
C LEU A 3 -3.37 -13.21 12.01
N MET A 4 -2.77 -12.99 10.84
CA MET A 4 -2.82 -11.69 10.14
C MET A 4 -4.08 -11.47 9.27
N LEU A 5 -5.00 -12.44 9.20
CA LEU A 5 -5.99 -12.46 8.11
C LEU A 5 -7.39 -11.88 8.40
N MET A 6 -7.72 -11.32 9.57
CA MET A 6 -9.13 -10.97 9.86
C MET A 6 -9.40 -9.63 10.55
N MET A 7 -8.46 -8.70 10.60
CA MET A 7 -8.78 -7.31 10.96
C MET A 7 -8.17 -6.42 9.90
N HIS A 8 -9.02 -5.69 9.19
CA HIS A 8 -8.62 -4.58 8.34
C HIS A 8 -7.53 -3.78 9.06
N ASP A 9 -6.30 -3.87 8.56
CA ASP A 9 -5.20 -3.06 9.04
C ASP A 9 -5.66 -1.60 8.97
N ALA A 10 -5.53 -0.84 10.05
CA ALA A 10 -6.05 0.53 10.10
C ALA A 10 -5.47 1.39 8.95
N ALA A 11 -4.25 1.07 8.52
CA ALA A 11 -3.62 1.63 7.32
C ALA A 11 -4.40 1.29 6.04
N ALA A 12 -4.81 0.03 5.83
CA ALA A 12 -5.59 -0.37 4.66
C ALA A 12 -6.96 0.35 4.64
N ALA A 13 -7.63 0.44 5.78
CA ALA A 13 -8.91 1.16 5.88
C ALA A 13 -8.74 2.67 5.62
N ALA A 14 -7.67 3.29 6.13
CA ALA A 14 -7.38 4.70 5.89
C ALA A 14 -7.10 4.97 4.41
N LEU A 15 -6.28 4.14 3.76
CA LEU A 15 -6.01 4.25 2.32
C LEU A 15 -7.27 4.04 1.49
N ASP A 16 -8.10 3.06 1.84
CA ASP A 16 -9.36 2.79 1.14
C ASP A 16 -10.33 3.99 1.21
N ALA A 17 -10.38 4.67 2.35
CA ALA A 17 -11.16 5.90 2.51
C ALA A 17 -10.59 7.04 1.64
N MET A 18 -9.27 7.27 1.68
CA MET A 18 -8.61 8.32 0.89
C MET A 18 -8.77 8.10 -0.62
N PHE A 19 -8.45 6.90 -1.11
CA PHE A 19 -8.59 6.55 -2.52
C PHE A 19 -10.05 6.51 -2.97
N GLY A 20 -10.96 6.11 -2.08
CA GLY A 20 -12.40 6.26 -2.30
C GLY A 20 -12.82 7.71 -2.52
N GLN A 21 -12.38 8.62 -1.65
CA GLN A 21 -12.68 10.05 -1.76
C GLN A 21 -12.14 10.67 -3.04
N TRP A 22 -10.99 10.20 -3.53
CA TRP A 22 -10.40 10.71 -4.77
C TRP A 22 -10.98 10.06 -6.04
N GLY A 23 -11.85 9.05 -5.91
CA GLY A 23 -12.43 8.34 -7.06
C GLY A 23 -11.47 7.33 -7.71
N LEU A 24 -10.55 6.76 -6.93
CA LEU A 24 -9.37 6.02 -7.42
C LEU A 24 -9.39 4.53 -7.04
N ARG A 25 -10.55 4.02 -6.62
CA ARG A 25 -10.85 2.59 -6.49
C ARG A 25 -10.84 1.94 -7.88
N THR A 26 -9.65 1.76 -8.45
CA THR A 26 -9.41 1.03 -9.69
C THR A 26 -9.10 -0.43 -9.37
N SER A 27 -8.98 -1.29 -10.39
CA SER A 27 -8.56 -2.69 -10.22
C SER A 27 -7.18 -2.89 -9.57
N TYR A 28 -6.44 -1.81 -9.33
CA TYR A 28 -5.13 -1.84 -8.69
C TYR A 28 -5.20 -1.74 -7.16
N TRP A 29 -6.31 -1.28 -6.60
CA TRP A 29 -6.53 -1.19 -5.15
C TRP A 29 -7.64 -2.16 -4.74
N ASP A 30 -7.28 -3.12 -3.89
CA ASP A 30 -8.24 -3.98 -3.21
C ASP A 30 -8.03 -3.80 -1.69
N ALA A 31 -9.03 -3.27 -0.99
CA ALA A 31 -8.97 -2.95 0.44
C ALA A 31 -8.66 -4.16 1.33
N THR A 32 -8.74 -5.36 0.77
CA THR A 32 -8.45 -6.63 1.44
C THR A 32 -6.95 -6.95 1.53
N TRP A 33 -6.09 -6.15 0.89
CA TRP A 33 -4.65 -6.39 0.78
C TRP A 33 -3.85 -5.71 1.90
N GLU A 34 -2.72 -6.31 2.30
CA GLU A 34 -1.73 -5.72 3.23
C GLU A 34 -0.87 -4.65 2.54
N PRO A 35 -1.08 -3.34 2.80
CA PRO A 35 -0.74 -2.23 1.89
C PRO A 35 0.73 -2.22 1.43
N CYS A 36 1.67 -2.54 2.33
CA CYS A 36 3.09 -2.59 2.02
C CYS A 36 3.55 -3.99 1.57
N SER A 37 2.94 -4.53 0.51
CA SER A 37 3.40 -5.77 -0.11
C SER A 37 3.46 -5.65 -1.63
N GLY A 38 3.99 -6.68 -2.30
CA GLY A 38 4.07 -6.73 -3.76
C GLY A 38 4.79 -5.54 -4.39
N ARG A 39 4.11 -4.82 -5.29
CA ARG A 39 4.69 -3.67 -6.03
C ARG A 39 4.96 -2.43 -5.17
N ALA A 40 4.36 -2.33 -3.98
CA ALA A 40 4.55 -1.20 -3.08
C ALA A 40 5.94 -1.19 -2.40
N ILE A 41 6.57 -2.35 -2.27
CA ILE A 41 7.91 -2.52 -1.68
C ILE A 41 9.02 -2.69 -2.74
N ASP A 42 8.65 -2.74 -4.01
CA ASP A 42 9.61 -2.83 -5.11
C ASP A 42 10.40 -1.51 -5.22
N ILE A 43 11.58 -1.49 -5.83
CA ILE A 43 12.41 -0.27 -5.96
C ILE A 43 11.91 0.70 -7.04
N THR A 44 10.96 0.29 -7.90
CA THR A 44 10.40 1.14 -8.96
C THR A 44 9.79 2.42 -8.39
N ALA A 45 10.27 3.58 -8.84
CA ALA A 45 9.71 4.88 -8.44
C ALA A 45 8.23 4.99 -8.88
N LEU A 46 7.42 5.70 -8.10
CA LEU A 46 6.05 6.04 -8.51
C LEU A 46 6.08 6.98 -9.73
N ASP A 47 7.03 7.90 -9.75
CA ASP A 47 7.22 8.87 -10.81
C ASP A 47 7.67 8.22 -12.13
N GLY A 48 7.01 8.61 -13.23
CA GLY A 48 7.39 8.19 -14.59
C GLY A 48 6.73 6.91 -15.12
N ASN A 49 5.91 6.21 -14.32
CA ASN A 49 5.16 5.05 -14.81
C ASN A 49 3.69 5.41 -15.14
N PRO A 50 3.32 5.57 -16.43
CA PRO A 50 1.97 5.97 -16.81
C PRO A 50 0.88 4.94 -16.44
N HIS A 51 1.27 3.73 -16.04
CA HIS A 51 0.39 2.67 -15.56
C HIS A 51 0.28 2.62 -14.02
N MET A 52 1.13 3.32 -13.28
CA MET A 52 1.05 3.45 -11.81
C MET A 52 0.63 4.88 -11.43
N LYS A 53 -0.53 5.31 -11.94
CA LYS A 53 -1.04 6.66 -11.67
C LYS A 53 -1.34 6.93 -10.19
N LEU A 54 -1.50 5.88 -9.38
CA LEU A 54 -1.70 5.91 -7.93
C LEU A 54 -1.17 4.63 -7.31
N GLY A 55 0.08 4.67 -6.90
CA GLY A 55 0.68 3.63 -6.09
C GLY A 55 1.09 4.21 -4.75
N ILE A 56 1.24 3.36 -3.76
CA ILE A 56 1.98 3.70 -2.55
C ILE A 56 3.39 3.15 -2.66
N LYS A 57 4.34 3.84 -2.03
CA LYS A 57 5.68 3.33 -1.80
C LYS A 57 5.86 3.03 -0.33
N CYS A 58 6.44 1.88 -0.01
CA CYS A 58 6.80 1.53 1.35
C CYS A 58 8.30 1.32 1.51
N ASP A 59 8.85 1.84 2.59
CA ASP A 59 10.16 1.47 3.10
C ASP A 59 9.98 0.49 4.25
N CYS A 60 10.48 -0.73 4.07
CA CYS A 60 10.48 -1.79 5.08
C CYS A 60 11.88 -2.01 5.67
N SER A 61 12.75 -1.00 5.72
CA SER A 61 14.08 -1.13 6.34
C SER A 61 14.04 -0.95 7.86
N TYR A 62 12.94 -0.41 8.39
CA TYR A 62 12.79 -0.11 9.81
C TYR A 62 12.72 -1.37 10.69
N ASN A 63 13.31 -1.28 11.88
CA ASN A 63 13.32 -2.32 12.91
C ASN A 63 13.65 -3.73 12.37
N ASN A 64 14.78 -3.90 11.69
CA ASN A 64 15.19 -5.18 11.08
C ASN A 64 14.12 -5.77 10.15
N ASN A 65 13.52 -4.93 9.31
CA ASN A 65 12.52 -5.32 8.31
C ASN A 65 11.21 -5.88 8.86
N THR A 66 10.89 -5.59 10.13
CA THR A 66 9.64 -6.04 10.76
C THR A 66 8.51 -5.02 10.70
N VAL A 67 8.82 -3.78 10.29
CA VAL A 67 7.86 -2.67 10.19
C VAL A 67 8.10 -1.94 8.88
N CYS A 68 7.01 -1.66 8.16
CA CYS A 68 7.03 -0.90 6.92
C CYS A 68 6.36 0.47 7.11
N HIS A 69 6.93 1.50 6.50
CA HIS A 69 6.38 2.85 6.48
C HIS A 69 6.04 3.24 5.05
N ILE A 70 4.86 3.83 4.85
CA ILE A 70 4.51 4.45 3.58
C ILE A 70 5.32 5.74 3.45
N THR A 71 6.12 5.84 2.40
CA THR A 71 7.01 6.99 2.14
C THR A 71 6.51 7.89 1.03
N GLU A 72 5.66 7.38 0.13
CA GLU A 72 5.11 8.13 -1.01
C GLU A 72 3.67 7.69 -1.32
N LEU A 73 2.85 8.63 -1.83
CA LEU A 73 1.48 8.48 -2.32
C LEU A 73 1.30 9.21 -3.67
#